data_AF-A0A354C6T5-F1
#
_entry.id   AF-A0A354C6T5-F1
#
_cell.length_a   1.000
_cell.length_b   1.000
_cell.length_c   1.000
_cell.angle_alpha   90.00
_cell.angle_beta   90.00
_cell.angle_gamma   90.00
#
_symmetry.space_group_name_H-M   'P 1'
#
loop_
_entity.id
_entity.type
_entity.pdbx_description
1 polymer ?
#
loop_
_entity_poly.entity_id
_entity_poly.type
_entity_poly.pdbx_seq_one_letter_code
_entity_poly.pdbx_strand_id
1 'polypeptide(L)'
;MIPNTDPKTGIRYGVIPLHDLDPWFAYEEFYDNSENLAIKEIELEIDELFEPIKEFAKERGLDKETEIEKLKESIAEEMFENWDESEDSRLYEHDGYKIQLIGNDLFIAESPYVTLGPLCSPCAPGAVYLPDADGKRGFMAYCLPKECFEDDKTPYEYITIEEGYNKLWKQLYPEDNTPSLIADMNELMRFLYKKETEETDLDVLHWIRNLRTNVVLLLESAATDPNGDKVKFYLTSVRLQIGMVNEMKRRVEDENY
;
A
#
# COMPACT_ATOMS: atom_id res chain seq x y z
N MET A 1 1.90 12.58 2.54
CA MET A 1 1.68 11.16 2.20
C MET A 1 0.53 11.08 1.21
N ILE A 2 0.66 10.34 0.11
CA ILE A 2 -0.44 10.17 -0.86
C ILE A 2 -1.34 9.04 -0.33
N PRO A 3 -2.66 9.23 -0.18
CA PRO A 3 -3.56 8.16 0.26
C PRO A 3 -3.54 6.95 -0.69
N ASN A 4 -3.88 5.77 -0.17
CA ASN A 4 -3.97 4.51 -0.91
C ASN A 4 -2.74 4.23 -1.78
N THR A 5 -1.56 4.45 -1.18
CA THR A 5 -0.26 4.25 -1.80
C THR A 5 0.64 3.59 -0.78
N ASP A 6 1.32 2.52 -1.17
CA ASP A 6 2.31 1.86 -0.35
C ASP A 6 3.47 2.84 -0.08
N PRO A 7 3.72 3.21 1.19
CA PRO A 7 4.73 4.21 1.53
C PRO A 7 6.17 3.73 1.27
N LYS A 8 6.40 2.42 1.13
CA LYS A 8 7.72 1.84 0.87
C LYS A 8 8.04 1.82 -0.62
N THR A 9 7.09 1.39 -1.45
CA THR A 9 7.31 1.18 -2.90
C THR A 9 6.81 2.34 -3.76
N GLY A 10 5.88 3.15 -3.23
CA GLY A 10 5.18 4.19 -3.97
C GLY A 10 4.13 3.67 -4.95
N ILE A 11 3.85 2.36 -4.95
CA ILE A 11 2.82 1.74 -5.79
C ILE A 11 1.44 2.02 -5.18
N ARG A 12 0.47 2.36 -6.02
CA ARG A 12 -0.91 2.62 -5.57
C ARG A 12 -1.64 1.32 -5.24
N TYR A 13 -2.61 1.39 -4.36
CA TYR A 13 -3.50 0.26 -4.15
C TYR A 13 -4.44 0.11 -5.34
N GLY A 14 -4.63 -1.13 -5.77
CA GLY A 14 -5.69 -1.47 -6.72
C GLY A 14 -7.00 -1.62 -5.98
N VAL A 15 -8.10 -1.15 -6.58
CA VAL A 15 -9.46 -1.33 -6.06
C VAL A 15 -10.26 -2.08 -7.10
N ILE A 16 -10.89 -3.17 -6.66
CA ILE A 16 -11.78 -3.98 -7.50
C ILE A 16 -13.01 -4.42 -6.71
N PRO A 17 -14.22 -4.33 -7.28
CA PRO A 17 -15.41 -4.89 -6.64
C PRO A 17 -15.28 -6.40 -6.46
N LEU A 18 -15.71 -6.93 -5.31
CA LEU A 18 -15.65 -8.36 -5.01
C LEU A 18 -16.38 -9.22 -6.05
N HIS A 19 -17.49 -8.69 -6.60
CA HIS A 19 -18.30 -9.39 -7.61
C HIS A 19 -17.66 -9.48 -9.00
N ASP A 20 -16.54 -8.77 -9.24
CA ASP A 20 -15.78 -8.86 -10.49
C ASP A 20 -14.75 -9.99 -10.47
N LEU A 21 -14.62 -10.72 -9.35
CA LEU A 21 -13.71 -11.84 -9.18
C LEU A 21 -14.41 -13.18 -9.41
N ASP A 22 -13.61 -14.22 -9.64
CA ASP A 22 -14.12 -15.59 -9.69
C ASP A 22 -14.83 -15.94 -8.37
N PRO A 23 -16.04 -16.52 -8.39
CA PRO A 23 -16.75 -16.86 -7.15
C PRO A 23 -15.97 -17.80 -6.23
N TRP A 24 -15.17 -18.73 -6.76
CA TRP A 24 -14.32 -19.59 -5.93
C TRP A 24 -13.22 -18.77 -5.26
N PHE A 25 -12.56 -17.85 -5.98
CA PHE A 25 -11.59 -16.96 -5.35
C PHE A 25 -12.25 -16.04 -4.30
N ALA A 26 -13.39 -15.45 -4.66
CA ALA A 26 -14.09 -14.49 -3.81
C ALA A 26 -14.63 -15.12 -2.53
N TYR A 27 -15.23 -16.31 -2.57
CA TYR A 27 -15.96 -16.88 -1.42
C TYR A 27 -15.27 -18.06 -0.75
N GLU A 28 -14.41 -18.80 -1.45
CA GLU A 28 -13.69 -19.93 -0.84
C GLU A 28 -12.28 -19.48 -0.48
N GLU A 29 -11.50 -18.98 -1.45
CA GLU A 29 -10.11 -18.59 -1.18
C GLU A 29 -10.02 -17.35 -0.26
N PHE A 30 -10.72 -16.26 -0.59
CA PHE A 30 -10.59 -15.02 0.18
C PHE A 30 -11.31 -15.10 1.53
N TYR A 31 -12.56 -15.57 1.61
CA TYR A 31 -13.29 -15.60 2.88
C TYR A 31 -12.73 -16.61 3.88
N ASP A 32 -12.31 -17.80 3.43
CA ASP A 32 -11.78 -18.83 4.35
C ASP A 32 -10.38 -18.48 4.87
N ASN A 33 -9.60 -17.69 4.11
CA ASN A 33 -8.24 -17.30 4.47
C ASN A 33 -8.10 -15.83 4.88
N SER A 34 -9.22 -15.13 5.10
CA SER A 34 -9.22 -13.75 5.62
C SER A 34 -9.66 -13.69 7.08
N GLU A 35 -9.07 -12.77 7.82
CA GLU A 35 -9.47 -12.44 9.18
C GLU A 35 -10.61 -11.40 9.14
N ASN A 36 -11.73 -11.69 9.80
CA ASN A 36 -12.80 -10.71 10.00
C ASN A 36 -12.40 -9.74 11.11
N LEU A 37 -12.11 -8.50 10.73
CA LEU A 37 -11.61 -7.46 11.63
C LEU A 37 -12.68 -7.00 12.63
N ALA A 38 -13.96 -7.02 12.24
CA ALA A 38 -15.06 -6.62 13.11
C ALA A 38 -15.31 -7.66 14.21
N ILE A 39 -15.28 -8.96 13.86
CA ILE A 39 -15.35 -10.05 14.84
C ILE A 39 -14.17 -9.96 15.81
N LYS A 40 -12.96 -9.78 15.30
CA LYS A 40 -11.75 -9.64 16.12
C LYS A 40 -11.84 -8.47 17.11
N GLU A 41 -12.36 -7.33 16.68
CA GLU A 41 -12.56 -6.17 17.55
C GLU A 41 -13.51 -6.51 18.70
N ILE A 42 -14.61 -7.21 18.42
CA ILE A 42 -15.58 -7.65 19.43
C ILE A 42 -14.97 -8.70 20.37
N GLU A 43 -14.20 -9.66 19.86
CA GLU A 43 -13.52 -10.65 20.69
C GLU A 43 -12.57 -9.97 21.69
N LEU A 44 -11.85 -8.93 21.26
CA LEU A 44 -11.01 -8.12 22.15
C LEU A 44 -11.85 -7.37 23.21
N GLU A 45 -12.98 -6.78 22.83
CA GLU A 45 -13.88 -6.12 23.79
C GLU A 45 -14.45 -7.12 24.83
N ILE A 46 -14.82 -8.33 24.38
CA ILE A 46 -15.26 -9.40 25.27
C ILE A 46 -14.12 -9.80 26.23
N ASP A 47 -12.90 -9.95 25.73
CA ASP A 47 -11.73 -10.24 26.56
C ASP A 47 -11.51 -9.18 27.63
N GLU A 48 -11.54 -7.90 27.24
CA GLU A 48 -11.41 -6.77 28.16
C GLU A 48 -12.52 -6.73 29.22
N LEU A 49 -13.75 -7.12 28.87
CA LEU A 49 -14.87 -7.20 29.79
C LEU A 49 -14.70 -8.32 30.83
N PHE A 50 -14.10 -9.44 30.42
CA PHE A 50 -13.93 -10.62 31.25
C PHE A 50 -12.69 -10.58 32.14
N GLU A 51 -11.68 -9.79 31.79
CA GLU A 51 -10.45 -9.67 32.57
C GLU A 51 -10.70 -9.23 34.04
N PRO A 52 -11.53 -8.21 34.34
CA PRO A 52 -11.87 -7.85 35.72
C PRO A 52 -12.57 -8.97 36.51
N ILE A 53 -13.34 -9.82 35.84
CA ILE A 53 -14.04 -10.96 36.47
C ILE A 53 -13.02 -12.03 36.87
N LYS A 54 -12.04 -12.31 36.00
CA LYS A 54 -10.92 -13.22 36.29
C LYS A 54 -10.10 -12.72 37.47
N GLU A 55 -9.74 -11.44 37.46
CA GLU A 55 -9.01 -10.80 38.56
C GLU A 55 -9.80 -10.91 39.88
N PHE A 56 -11.09 -10.56 39.87
CA PHE A 56 -11.94 -10.66 41.06
C PHE A 56 -12.03 -12.10 41.61
N ALA A 57 -12.22 -13.11 40.76
CA ALA A 57 -12.27 -14.51 41.17
C ALA A 57 -10.94 -14.94 41.83
N LYS A 58 -9.82 -14.57 41.21
CA LYS A 58 -8.47 -14.86 41.70
C LYS A 58 -8.19 -14.20 43.04
N GLU A 59 -8.55 -12.93 43.22
CA GLU A 59 -8.41 -12.20 44.50
C GLU A 59 -9.19 -12.85 45.64
N ARG A 60 -10.31 -13.52 45.33
CA ARG A 60 -11.14 -14.24 46.30
C ARG A 60 -10.73 -15.70 46.50
N GLY A 61 -9.67 -16.15 45.83
CA GLY A 61 -9.22 -17.54 45.87
C GLY A 61 -10.24 -18.52 45.27
N LEU A 62 -11.06 -18.05 44.33
CA LEU A 62 -12.00 -18.88 43.60
C LEU A 62 -11.31 -19.44 42.34
N ASP A 63 -11.12 -20.75 42.29
CA ASP A 63 -10.65 -21.45 41.09
C ASP A 63 -11.84 -21.63 40.13
N LYS A 64 -12.04 -20.62 39.27
CA LYS A 64 -13.17 -20.50 38.33
C LYS A 64 -12.76 -20.13 36.91
N GLU A 65 -11.47 -20.19 36.60
CA GLU A 65 -10.94 -19.77 35.30
C GLU A 65 -11.59 -20.55 34.15
N THR A 66 -11.74 -21.87 34.30
CA THR A 66 -12.40 -22.70 33.29
C THR A 66 -13.88 -22.34 33.09
N GLU A 67 -14.64 -22.06 34.17
CA GLU A 67 -16.04 -21.65 34.04
C GLU A 67 -16.19 -20.24 33.45
N ILE A 68 -15.25 -19.34 33.74
CA ILE A 68 -15.23 -17.99 33.18
C ILE A 68 -14.96 -18.05 31.67
N GLU A 69 -13.97 -18.84 31.22
CA GLU A 69 -13.72 -19.04 29.78
C GLU A 69 -14.92 -19.67 29.08
N LYS A 70 -15.55 -20.70 29.65
CA LYS A 70 -16.75 -21.31 29.06
C LYS A 70 -17.91 -20.33 28.92
N LEU A 71 -18.08 -19.43 29.89
CA LEU A 71 -19.10 -18.39 29.80
C LEU A 71 -18.74 -17.39 28.68
N LYS A 72 -17.47 -17.02 28.57
CA LYS A 72 -16.97 -16.14 27.50
C LYS A 72 -17.23 -16.75 26.12
N GLU A 73 -16.83 -18.01 25.92
CA GLU A 73 -17.06 -18.77 24.69
C GLU A 73 -18.55 -18.86 24.36
N SER A 74 -19.40 -19.18 25.33
CA SER A 74 -20.86 -19.25 25.12
C SER A 74 -21.48 -17.91 24.70
N ILE A 75 -21.01 -16.78 25.24
CA ILE A 75 -21.49 -15.45 24.85
C ILE A 75 -21.03 -15.13 23.43
N ALA A 76 -19.75 -15.40 23.11
CA ALA A 76 -19.22 -15.18 21.78
C ALA A 76 -19.97 -16.01 20.72
N GLU A 77 -20.21 -17.30 20.99
CA GLU A 77 -20.99 -18.18 20.11
C GLU A 77 -22.41 -17.62 19.84
N GLU A 78 -23.14 -17.22 20.89
CA GLU A 78 -24.49 -16.66 20.75
C GLU A 78 -24.49 -15.32 19.99
N MET A 79 -23.49 -14.48 20.22
CA MET A 79 -23.34 -13.21 19.51
C MET A 79 -23.06 -13.41 18.02
N PHE A 80 -22.15 -14.33 17.68
CA PHE A 80 -21.72 -14.53 16.30
C PHE A 80 -22.68 -15.43 15.49
N GLU A 81 -23.54 -16.23 16.13
CA GLU A 81 -24.56 -17.03 15.42
C GLU A 81 -25.50 -16.17 14.54
N ASN A 82 -25.74 -14.91 14.92
CA ASN A 82 -26.61 -13.98 14.20
C ASN A 82 -25.83 -12.82 13.57
N TRP A 83 -24.53 -12.98 13.35
CA TRP A 83 -23.70 -11.94 12.75
C TRP A 83 -24.13 -11.65 11.31
N ASP A 84 -24.24 -10.36 10.97
CA ASP A 84 -24.54 -9.93 9.61
C ASP A 84 -23.23 -9.74 8.84
N GLU A 85 -22.91 -10.70 7.97
CA GLU A 85 -21.71 -10.70 7.14
C GLU A 85 -21.66 -9.52 6.14
N SER A 86 -22.75 -8.78 5.95
CA SER A 86 -22.78 -7.63 5.03
C SER A 86 -22.01 -6.41 5.51
N GLU A 87 -21.64 -6.36 6.80
CA GLU A 87 -20.80 -5.32 7.40
C GLU A 87 -19.35 -5.80 7.64
N ASP A 88 -18.97 -6.93 7.02
CA ASP A 88 -17.63 -7.50 7.18
C ASP A 88 -16.55 -6.57 6.62
N SER A 89 -15.58 -6.22 7.47
CA SER A 89 -14.26 -5.80 7.01
C SER A 89 -13.28 -6.93 7.23
N ARG A 90 -12.63 -7.36 6.15
CA ARG A 90 -11.76 -8.55 6.14
C ARG A 90 -10.35 -8.20 5.70
N LEU A 91 -9.36 -8.86 6.28
CA LEU A 91 -7.96 -8.75 5.90
C LEU A 91 -7.43 -10.13 5.47
N TYR A 92 -6.97 -10.21 4.22
CA TYR A 92 -6.28 -11.36 3.66
C TYR A 92 -4.79 -11.04 3.56
N GLU A 93 -3.97 -11.80 4.29
CA GLU A 93 -2.50 -11.74 4.24
C GLU A 93 -1.94 -13.14 3.98
N HIS A 94 -2.01 -13.58 2.72
CA HIS A 94 -1.62 -14.93 2.31
C HIS A 94 -1.01 -14.91 0.90
N ASP A 95 -0.13 -15.87 0.59
CA ASP A 95 0.52 -16.06 -0.72
C ASP A 95 1.17 -14.82 -1.35
N GLY A 96 1.68 -13.91 -0.52
CA GLY A 96 2.33 -12.67 -0.97
C GLY A 96 1.36 -11.57 -1.39
N TYR A 97 0.08 -11.72 -1.06
CA TYR A 97 -0.93 -10.69 -1.20
C TYR A 97 -1.30 -10.10 0.15
N LYS A 98 -1.61 -8.81 0.12
CA LYS A 98 -2.32 -8.12 1.21
C LYS A 98 -3.54 -7.45 0.63
N ILE A 99 -4.72 -7.94 0.98
CA ILE A 99 -6.00 -7.50 0.42
C ILE A 99 -6.95 -7.17 1.57
N GLN A 100 -7.59 -6.01 1.50
CA GLN A 100 -8.57 -5.59 2.50
C GLN A 100 -9.95 -5.42 1.84
N LEU A 101 -10.97 -6.05 2.42
CA LEU A 101 -12.36 -5.80 2.06
C LEU A 101 -12.87 -4.59 2.84
N ILE A 102 -13.35 -3.59 2.11
CA ILE A 102 -14.00 -2.39 2.65
C ILE A 102 -15.33 -2.20 1.91
N GLY A 103 -16.45 -2.43 2.60
CA GLY A 103 -17.75 -2.52 1.95
C GLY A 103 -17.77 -3.70 0.98
N ASN A 104 -17.95 -3.44 -0.31
CA ASN A 104 -17.96 -4.47 -1.35
C ASN A 104 -16.71 -4.45 -2.24
N ASP A 105 -15.72 -3.63 -1.91
CA ASP A 105 -14.52 -3.44 -2.71
C ASP A 105 -13.29 -4.04 -2.02
N LEU A 106 -12.49 -4.75 -2.80
CA LEU A 106 -11.18 -5.24 -2.38
C LEU A 106 -10.09 -4.21 -2.72
N PHE A 107 -9.36 -3.80 -1.69
CA PHE A 107 -8.18 -2.96 -1.77
C PHE A 107 -6.94 -3.85 -1.76
N ILE A 108 -6.27 -3.96 -2.90
CA ILE A 108 -5.03 -4.73 -3.05
C ILE A 108 -3.87 -3.83 -2.65
N ALA A 109 -3.41 -4.01 -1.42
CA ALA A 109 -2.34 -3.23 -0.80
C ALA A 109 -0.94 -3.81 -1.06
N GLU A 110 -0.86 -5.10 -1.37
CA GLU A 110 0.38 -5.78 -1.77
C GLU A 110 0.04 -6.92 -2.76
N SER A 111 0.83 -7.04 -3.82
CA SER A 111 0.75 -8.11 -4.82
C SER A 111 2.07 -8.22 -5.58
N PRO A 112 2.49 -9.43 -6.03
CA PRO A 112 3.62 -9.59 -6.94
C PRO A 112 3.37 -8.98 -8.34
N TYR A 113 2.13 -8.61 -8.65
CA TYR A 113 1.72 -8.09 -9.94
C TYR A 113 1.24 -6.65 -9.87
N VAL A 114 1.49 -5.93 -10.95
CA VAL A 114 1.04 -4.56 -11.15
C VAL A 114 0.38 -4.37 -12.50
N THR A 115 -0.51 -3.40 -12.58
CA THR A 115 -1.09 -2.90 -13.82
C THR A 115 -1.01 -1.37 -13.89
N LEU A 116 -1.46 -0.80 -15.00
CA LEU A 116 -1.60 0.64 -15.21
C LEU A 116 -3.08 0.94 -15.46
N GLY A 117 -3.63 1.90 -14.72
CA GLY A 117 -5.02 2.30 -14.86
C GLY A 117 -5.33 3.71 -14.37
N PRO A 118 -6.56 4.18 -14.58
CA PRO A 118 -7.02 5.48 -14.10
C PRO A 118 -7.14 5.49 -12.57
N LEU A 119 -7.09 6.68 -11.97
CA LEU A 119 -7.41 6.81 -10.55
C LEU A 119 -8.87 6.42 -10.29
N CYS A 120 -9.11 5.86 -9.11
CA CYS A 120 -10.43 5.53 -8.63
C CYS A 120 -11.24 6.79 -8.31
N SER A 121 -12.52 6.57 -8.00
CA SER A 121 -13.44 7.63 -7.60
C SER A 121 -12.96 8.33 -6.32
N PRO A 122 -13.49 9.52 -6.01
CA PRO A 122 -13.09 10.30 -4.84
C PRO A 122 -13.26 9.58 -3.49
N CYS A 123 -14.05 8.50 -3.40
CA CYS A 123 -14.21 7.72 -2.17
C CYS A 123 -12.98 6.85 -1.84
N ALA A 124 -12.16 6.51 -2.83
CA ALA A 124 -10.89 5.79 -2.68
C ALA A 124 -9.74 6.64 -3.23
N PRO A 125 -9.45 7.81 -2.61
CA PRO A 125 -8.55 8.80 -3.18
C PRO A 125 -7.15 8.20 -3.38
N GLY A 126 -6.57 8.38 -4.56
CA GLY A 126 -5.21 7.89 -4.85
C GLY A 126 -5.11 6.39 -5.11
N ALA A 127 -6.20 5.61 -5.04
CA ALA A 127 -6.20 4.25 -5.54
C ALA A 127 -6.39 4.22 -7.07
N VAL A 128 -6.18 3.06 -7.70
CA VAL A 128 -6.51 2.80 -9.11
C VAL A 128 -7.72 1.89 -9.18
N TYR A 129 -8.71 2.26 -10.00
CA TYR A 129 -9.87 1.40 -10.23
C TYR A 129 -9.52 0.37 -11.29
N LEU A 130 -9.40 -0.89 -10.86
CA LEU A 130 -8.89 -1.98 -11.69
C LEU A 130 -9.83 -2.38 -12.83
N PRO A 131 -11.17 -2.36 -12.69
CA PRO A 131 -12.04 -2.68 -13.82
C PRO A 131 -11.87 -1.76 -15.04
N ASP A 132 -11.40 -0.53 -14.83
CA ASP A 132 -11.11 0.44 -15.91
C ASP A 132 -9.62 0.46 -16.32
N ALA A 133 -8.77 -0.40 -15.73
CA ALA A 133 -7.36 -0.49 -16.07
C ALA A 133 -7.18 -1.20 -17.42
N ASP A 134 -6.18 -0.76 -18.21
CA ASP A 134 -5.86 -1.36 -19.52
C ASP A 134 -4.42 -1.90 -19.61
N GLY A 135 -3.64 -1.73 -18.53
CA GLY A 135 -2.23 -2.13 -18.46
C GLY A 135 -1.27 -1.30 -19.30
N LYS A 136 -1.75 -0.21 -19.93
CA LYS A 136 -0.99 0.60 -20.89
C LYS A 136 -0.74 2.00 -20.40
N ARG A 137 -1.73 2.63 -19.75
CA ARG A 137 -1.65 4.06 -19.35
C ARG A 137 -2.23 4.29 -17.96
N GLY A 138 -1.84 5.41 -17.36
CA GLY A 138 -2.31 5.82 -16.05
C GLY A 138 -1.29 5.56 -14.96
N PHE A 139 -1.79 5.27 -13.77
CA PHE A 139 -0.96 5.08 -12.58
C PHE A 139 -0.72 3.60 -12.33
N MET A 140 0.47 3.30 -11.82
CA MET A 140 0.82 1.95 -11.41
C MET A 140 0.13 1.60 -10.10
N ALA A 141 -0.53 0.45 -10.09
CA ALA A 141 -1.14 -0.11 -8.90
C ALA A 141 -0.95 -1.62 -8.83
N TYR A 142 -0.99 -2.14 -7.62
CA TYR A 142 -1.08 -3.58 -7.38
C TYR A 142 -2.38 -4.14 -7.95
N CYS A 143 -2.32 -5.34 -8.50
CA CYS A 143 -3.48 -6.01 -9.09
C CYS A 143 -3.44 -7.51 -8.85
N LEU A 144 -4.52 -8.21 -9.20
CA LEU A 144 -4.62 -9.66 -9.09
C LEU A 144 -4.30 -10.30 -10.46
N PRO A 145 -3.70 -11.51 -10.47
CA PRO A 145 -3.46 -12.22 -11.70
C PRO A 145 -4.75 -12.89 -12.20
N LYS A 146 -4.72 -13.43 -13.42
CA LYS A 146 -5.92 -13.96 -14.11
C LYS A 146 -6.59 -15.12 -13.40
N GLU A 147 -5.85 -15.88 -12.61
CA GLU A 147 -6.36 -17.04 -11.87
C GLU A 147 -7.38 -16.64 -10.79
N CYS A 148 -7.44 -15.35 -10.42
CA CYS A 148 -8.45 -14.81 -9.50
C CYS A 148 -9.78 -14.43 -10.21
N PHE A 149 -9.89 -14.67 -11.53
CA PHE A 149 -11.00 -14.23 -12.36
C PHE A 149 -11.64 -15.39 -13.12
N GLU A 150 -12.94 -15.26 -13.37
CA GLU A 150 -13.71 -16.28 -14.09
C GLU A 150 -13.10 -16.54 -15.49
N ASP A 151 -12.98 -17.82 -15.85
CA ASP A 151 -12.35 -18.30 -17.09
C ASP A 151 -10.90 -17.80 -17.33
N ASP A 152 -10.15 -17.44 -16.29
CA ASP A 152 -8.82 -16.82 -16.40
C ASP A 152 -8.84 -15.51 -17.23
N LYS A 153 -9.91 -14.71 -17.13
CA LYS A 153 -10.09 -13.45 -17.89
C LYS A 153 -9.99 -12.22 -16.99
N THR A 154 -8.81 -11.61 -16.93
CA THR A 154 -8.63 -10.30 -16.30
C THR A 154 -9.18 -9.16 -17.18
N PRO A 155 -9.69 -8.06 -16.57
CA PRO A 155 -10.07 -6.86 -17.31
C PRO A 155 -8.85 -6.06 -17.82
N TYR A 156 -7.66 -6.33 -17.29
CA TYR A 156 -6.42 -5.63 -17.59
C TYR A 156 -5.28 -6.58 -17.96
N GLU A 157 -4.30 -6.04 -18.68
CA GLU A 157 -2.96 -6.64 -18.75
C GLU A 157 -2.23 -6.37 -17.42
N TYR A 158 -1.57 -7.38 -16.87
CA TYR A 158 -0.70 -7.23 -15.70
C TYR A 158 0.70 -7.75 -16.02
N ILE A 159 1.66 -7.25 -15.25
CA ILE A 159 3.08 -7.58 -15.37
C ILE A 159 3.66 -7.73 -13.96
N THR A 160 4.84 -8.33 -13.89
CA THR A 160 5.58 -8.35 -12.62
C THR A 160 5.96 -6.93 -12.20
N ILE A 161 6.17 -6.70 -10.90
CA ILE A 161 6.68 -5.42 -10.38
C ILE A 161 7.95 -4.99 -11.12
N GLU A 162 8.89 -5.92 -11.36
CA GLU A 162 10.15 -5.63 -12.05
C GLU A 162 9.92 -5.13 -13.49
N GLU A 163 9.08 -5.82 -14.26
CA GLU A 163 8.69 -5.40 -15.61
C GLU A 163 7.94 -4.07 -15.60
N GLY A 164 7.10 -3.84 -14.58
CA GLY A 164 6.42 -2.57 -14.36
C GLY A 164 7.41 -1.42 -14.21
N TYR A 165 8.39 -1.56 -13.33
CA TYR A 165 9.44 -0.56 -13.17
C TYR A 165 10.24 -0.37 -14.47
N ASN A 166 10.56 -1.44 -15.20
CA ASN A 166 11.24 -1.36 -16.48
C ASN A 166 10.40 -0.64 -17.56
N LYS A 167 9.07 -0.82 -17.59
CA LYS A 167 8.16 -0.09 -18.50
C LYS A 167 8.07 1.40 -18.14
N LEU A 168 7.87 1.72 -16.86
CA LEU A 168 7.92 3.10 -16.36
C LEU A 168 9.24 3.78 -16.72
N TRP A 169 10.35 3.06 -16.58
CA TRP A 169 11.68 3.53 -16.95
C TRP A 169 11.74 3.93 -18.43
N LYS A 170 11.38 3.02 -19.34
CA LYS A 170 11.40 3.26 -20.79
C LYS A 170 10.44 4.37 -21.23
N GLN A 171 9.28 4.48 -20.59
CA GLN A 171 8.33 5.58 -20.86
C GLN A 171 8.91 6.94 -20.49
N LEU A 172 9.62 7.02 -19.37
CA LEU A 172 10.22 8.26 -18.91
C LEU A 172 11.55 8.57 -19.62
N TYR A 173 12.28 7.55 -20.09
CA TYR A 173 13.60 7.67 -20.72
C TYR A 173 13.69 6.78 -21.97
N PRO A 174 13.06 7.20 -23.08
CA PRO A 174 13.01 6.39 -24.29
C PRO A 174 14.38 6.14 -24.95
N GLU A 175 15.42 6.92 -24.59
CA GLU A 175 16.75 6.85 -25.23
C GLU A 175 17.89 6.33 -24.32
N ASP A 176 17.62 5.81 -23.11
CA ASP A 176 18.63 5.19 -22.22
C ASP A 176 19.94 6.00 -22.02
N ASN A 177 19.87 7.35 -21.99
CA ASN A 177 21.04 8.22 -21.83
C ASN A 177 21.43 8.41 -20.35
N THR A 178 22.04 7.40 -19.73
CA THR A 178 22.68 7.45 -18.39
C THR A 178 23.58 8.68 -18.14
N PRO A 179 24.33 9.22 -19.13
CA PRO A 179 25.14 10.43 -18.92
C PRO A 179 24.33 11.69 -18.57
N SER A 180 23.09 11.82 -19.07
CA SER A 180 22.20 12.94 -18.74
C SER A 180 21.72 12.83 -17.29
N LEU A 181 21.39 11.62 -16.83
CA LEU A 181 20.93 11.38 -15.47
C LEU A 181 21.99 11.80 -14.43
N ILE A 182 23.26 11.46 -14.65
CA ILE A 182 24.34 11.84 -13.73
C ILE A 182 24.50 13.37 -13.67
N ALA A 183 24.37 14.07 -14.80
CA ALA A 183 24.42 15.53 -14.83
C ALA A 183 23.24 16.15 -14.05
N ASP A 184 22.02 15.67 -14.30
CA ASP A 184 20.80 16.15 -13.63
C ASP A 184 20.84 15.90 -12.12
N MET A 185 21.32 14.73 -11.69
CA MET A 185 21.45 14.39 -10.27
C MET A 185 22.54 15.23 -9.58
N ASN A 186 23.63 15.54 -10.26
CA ASN A 186 24.64 16.45 -9.72
C ASN A 186 24.12 17.89 -9.57
N GLU A 187 23.28 18.36 -10.49
CA GLU A 187 22.61 19.66 -10.38
C GLU A 187 21.62 19.68 -9.21
N LEU A 188 20.81 18.62 -9.06
CA LEU A 188 19.91 18.46 -7.93
C LEU A 188 20.66 18.43 -6.59
N MET A 189 21.79 17.73 -6.50
CA MET A 189 22.63 17.73 -5.29
C MET A 189 23.08 19.13 -4.90
N ARG A 190 23.53 19.95 -5.86
CA ARG A 190 23.93 21.35 -5.61
C ARG A 190 22.75 22.18 -5.08
N PHE A 191 21.57 21.99 -5.65
CA PHE A 191 20.34 22.65 -5.19
C PHE A 191 19.99 22.25 -3.75
N LEU A 192 20.05 20.95 -3.42
CA LEU A 192 19.73 20.44 -2.09
C LEU A 192 20.71 20.94 -1.02
N TYR A 193 22.02 20.98 -1.32
CA TYR A 193 23.01 21.55 -0.40
C TYR A 193 22.75 23.02 -0.11
N LYS A 194 22.41 23.81 -1.13
CA LYS A 194 22.04 25.22 -0.94
C LYS A 194 20.79 25.34 -0.06
N LYS A 195 19.74 24.55 -0.34
CA LYS A 195 18.50 24.61 0.42
C LYS A 195 18.62 24.16 1.86
N GLU A 196 19.43 23.15 2.15
CA GLU A 196 19.70 22.74 3.53
C GLU A 196 20.34 23.85 4.38
N THR A 197 21.12 24.76 3.76
CA THR A 197 21.71 25.90 4.48
C THR A 197 20.76 27.09 4.65
N GLU A 198 19.71 27.17 3.83
CA GLU A 198 18.75 28.29 3.83
C GLU A 198 17.47 27.96 4.61
N GLU A 199 17.09 26.68 4.66
CA GLU A 199 15.83 26.22 5.24
C GLU A 199 15.87 26.22 6.77
N THR A 200 14.77 26.67 7.38
CA THR A 200 14.63 26.76 8.84
C THR A 200 13.52 25.86 9.38
N ASP A 201 12.63 25.37 8.51
CA ASP A 201 11.62 24.37 8.86
C ASP A 201 12.26 22.98 9.07
N LEU A 202 12.03 22.37 10.23
CA LEU A 202 12.64 21.10 10.62
C LEU A 202 12.13 19.91 9.81
N ASP A 203 10.86 19.91 9.40
CA ASP A 203 10.26 18.82 8.63
C ASP A 203 10.75 18.89 7.17
N VAL A 204 10.83 20.10 6.63
CA VAL A 204 11.41 20.35 5.30
C VAL A 204 12.91 20.01 5.30
N LEU A 205 13.66 20.35 6.35
CA LEU A 205 15.07 19.97 6.50
C LEU A 205 15.27 18.45 6.57
N HIS A 206 14.44 17.74 7.34
CA HIS A 206 14.48 16.27 7.42
C HIS A 206 14.27 15.65 6.04
N TRP A 207 13.31 16.18 5.28
CA TRP A 207 13.03 15.73 3.94
C TRP A 207 14.14 16.07 2.93
N ILE A 208 14.71 17.28 2.96
CA ILE A 208 15.86 17.67 2.12
C ILE A 208 17.02 16.70 2.33
N ARG A 209 17.28 16.32 3.60
CA ARG A 209 18.34 15.36 3.95
C ARG A 209 18.06 13.96 3.43
N ASN A 210 16.82 13.49 3.49
CA ASN A 210 16.43 12.18 2.96
C ASN A 210 16.56 12.14 1.43
N LEU A 211 16.06 13.17 0.72
CA LEU A 211 16.21 13.28 -0.73
C LEU A 211 17.67 13.34 -1.14
N ARG A 212 18.50 14.14 -0.44
CA ARG A 212 19.94 14.17 -0.69
C ARG A 212 20.58 12.79 -0.53
N THR A 213 20.25 12.07 0.54
CA THR A 213 20.78 10.73 0.80
C THR A 213 20.42 9.76 -0.35
N ASN A 214 19.19 9.81 -0.83
CA ASN A 214 18.75 8.99 -1.96
C ASN A 214 19.47 9.35 -3.27
N VAL A 215 19.72 10.64 -3.53
CA VAL A 215 20.49 11.08 -4.71
C VAL A 215 21.95 10.63 -4.63
N VAL A 216 22.58 10.65 -3.45
CA VAL A 216 23.94 10.13 -3.25
C VAL A 216 23.98 8.63 -3.54
N LEU A 217 23.07 7.85 -2.93
CA LEU A 217 23.01 6.40 -3.11
C LEU A 217 22.70 6.02 -4.56
N LEU A 218 21.89 6.83 -5.26
CA LEU A 218 21.67 6.69 -6.70
C LEU A 218 22.97 6.89 -7.50
N LEU A 219 23.71 7.97 -7.24
CA LEU A 219 24.96 8.28 -7.96
C LEU A 219 26.02 7.20 -7.72
N GLU A 220 26.17 6.72 -6.49
CA GLU A 220 27.09 5.63 -6.14
C GLU A 220 26.68 4.30 -6.80
N SER A 221 25.39 3.99 -6.81
CA SER A 221 24.86 2.79 -7.48
C SER A 221 25.05 2.88 -8.98
N ALA A 222 24.80 4.04 -9.59
CA ALA A 222 24.94 4.25 -11.02
C ALA A 222 26.40 4.20 -11.49
N ALA A 223 27.35 4.56 -10.63
CA ALA A 223 28.77 4.44 -10.92
C ALA A 223 29.30 2.99 -10.84
N THR A 224 28.64 2.13 -10.07
CA THR A 224 29.08 0.74 -9.81
C THR A 224 28.36 -0.27 -10.70
N ASP A 225 27.05 -0.17 -10.81
CA ASP A 225 26.21 -0.97 -11.70
C ASP A 225 25.06 -0.09 -12.25
N PRO A 226 25.26 0.57 -13.39
CA PRO A 226 24.29 1.51 -13.97
C PRO A 226 22.90 0.93 -14.22
N ASN A 227 22.80 -0.40 -14.39
CA ASN A 227 21.55 -1.10 -14.71
C ASN A 227 21.02 -1.94 -13.54
N GLY A 228 21.70 -1.93 -12.40
CA GLY A 228 21.33 -2.70 -11.23
C GLY A 228 20.07 -2.19 -10.55
N ASP A 229 19.39 -3.09 -9.83
CA ASP A 229 18.10 -2.78 -9.18
C ASP A 229 18.20 -1.64 -8.17
N LYS A 230 19.38 -1.42 -7.59
CA LYS A 230 19.65 -0.28 -6.71
C LYS A 230 19.51 1.07 -7.43
N VAL A 231 19.95 1.17 -8.68
CA VAL A 231 19.79 2.40 -9.48
C VAL A 231 18.31 2.66 -9.73
N LYS A 232 17.56 1.63 -10.10
CA LYS A 232 16.10 1.73 -10.34
C LYS A 232 15.36 2.13 -9.07
N PHE A 233 15.70 1.53 -7.92
CA PHE A 233 15.12 1.85 -6.63
C PHE A 233 15.38 3.30 -6.22
N TYR A 234 16.66 3.72 -6.17
CA TYR A 234 16.98 5.08 -5.71
C TYR A 234 16.49 6.14 -6.69
N LEU A 235 16.50 5.89 -7.99
CA LEU A 235 15.96 6.83 -8.95
C LEU A 235 14.44 6.99 -8.82
N THR A 236 13.72 5.91 -8.56
CA THR A 236 12.28 5.96 -8.28
C THR A 236 12.01 6.76 -7.00
N SER A 237 12.76 6.50 -5.93
CA SER A 237 12.66 7.23 -4.67
C SER A 237 12.95 8.73 -4.86
N VAL A 238 14.03 9.07 -5.56
CA VAL A 238 14.39 10.45 -5.91
C VAL A 238 13.28 11.11 -6.74
N ARG A 239 12.68 10.43 -7.70
CA ARG A 239 11.61 11.01 -8.53
C ARG A 239 10.31 11.27 -7.79
N LEU A 240 9.87 10.34 -6.93
CA LEU A 240 8.69 10.54 -6.09
C LEU A 240 8.87 11.76 -5.19
N GLN A 241 10.09 11.94 -4.67
CA GLN A 241 10.44 13.10 -3.87
C GLN A 241 10.59 14.37 -4.72
N ILE A 242 11.14 14.32 -5.94
CA ILE A 242 11.20 15.47 -6.86
C ILE A 242 9.80 15.96 -7.26
N GLY A 243 8.83 15.06 -7.45
CA GLY A 243 7.43 15.44 -7.70
C GLY A 243 6.89 16.34 -6.57
N MET A 244 7.25 16.05 -5.32
CA MET A 244 6.95 16.90 -4.18
C MET A 244 7.77 18.21 -4.19
N VAL A 245 9.06 18.19 -4.58
CA VAL A 245 9.89 19.42 -4.75
C VAL A 245 9.22 20.40 -5.71
N ASN A 246 8.80 19.92 -6.89
CA ASN A 246 8.23 20.76 -7.93
C ASN A 246 6.87 21.31 -7.53
N GLU A 247 6.07 20.51 -6.82
CA GLU A 247 4.81 20.95 -6.24
C GLU A 247 5.01 22.02 -5.15
N MET A 248 6.04 21.90 -4.31
CA MET A 248 6.37 22.90 -3.30
C MET A 248 6.91 24.19 -3.93
N LYS A 249 7.79 24.08 -4.95
CA LYS A 249 8.27 25.25 -5.71
C LYS A 249 7.12 26.02 -6.33
N ARG A 250 6.16 25.32 -6.95
CA ARG A 250 4.95 25.91 -7.52
C ARG A 250 4.14 26.69 -6.48
N ARG A 251 3.94 26.13 -5.28
CA ARG A 251 3.21 26.81 -4.20
C ARG A 251 3.90 28.08 -3.70
N VAL A 252 5.23 28.06 -3.59
CA VAL A 252 6.02 29.23 -3.20
C VAL A 252 6.00 30.31 -4.30
N GLU A 253 5.96 29.91 -5.57
CA GLU A 253 5.84 30.83 -6.71
C GLU A 253 4.43 31.45 -6.80
N ASP A 254 3.39 30.68 -6.48
CA ASP A 254 1.99 31.14 -6.46
C ASP A 254 1.67 32.06 -5.27
N GLU A 255 2.36 31.93 -4.12
CA GLU A 255 2.20 32.82 -2.95
C GLU A 255 2.84 34.21 -3.12
N ASN A 256 3.67 34.39 -4.16
CA ASN A 256 4.34 35.66 -4.46
C ASN A 256 3.62 36.51 -5.54
N TYR A 257 2.36 36.17 -5.86
CA TYR A 257 1.50 36.90 -6.82
C TYR A 257 0.23 37.47 -6.18
#